data_AF-A0A7S2B4N4-F1
#
_entry.id   AF-A0A7S2B4N4-F1
#
_cell.length_a   1.000
_cell.length_b   1.000
_cell.length_c   1.000
_cell.angle_alpha   90.00
_cell.angle_beta   90.00
_cell.angle_gamma   90.00
#
_symmetry.space_group_name_H-M   'P 1'
#
loop_
_entity.id
_entity.type
_entity.pdbx_description
1 polymer ?
#
loop_
_entity_poly.entity_id
_entity_poly.type
_entity_poly.pdbx_seq_one_letter_code
_entity_poly.pdbx_strand_id
1 'polypeptide(L)'
;REYSDRCVPVIQQTLAALNAQSDDRIRLACVHGHYADAGEIAANVACTLGVPMVLTGHSLGRNKLEHLLRGGRISPAEVEKKYNISRRIEGEERALNVADIVI
;
A
#
# COMPACT_ATOMS: atom_id res chain seq x y z
N ARG A 1 0.72 -10.34 3.47
CA ARG A 1 1.40 -10.88 4.66
C ARG A 1 2.80 -11.38 4.32
N GLU A 2 2.98 -12.41 3.50
CA GLU A 2 4.35 -12.91 3.18
C GLU A 2 5.36 -11.81 2.76
N TYR A 3 4.94 -10.87 1.90
CA TYR A 3 5.81 -9.76 1.50
C TYR A 3 6.10 -8.77 2.64
N SER A 4 5.10 -8.37 3.42
CA SER A 4 5.30 -7.46 4.56
C SER A 4 6.22 -8.08 5.62
N ASP A 5 6.06 -9.37 5.88
CA ASP A 5 6.80 -10.11 6.90
C ASP A 5 8.29 -10.22 6.53
N ARG A 6 8.61 -10.23 5.23
CA ARG A 6 9.99 -10.18 4.72
C ARG A 6 10.58 -8.77 4.73
N CYS A 7 9.77 -7.72 4.53
CA CYS A 7 10.25 -6.34 4.51
C CYS A 7 10.71 -5.84 5.89
N VAL A 8 9.98 -6.19 6.95
CA VAL A 8 10.24 -5.65 8.30
C VAL A 8 11.65 -5.98 8.80
N PRO A 9 12.15 -7.23 8.77
CA PRO A 9 13.51 -7.54 9.22
C PRO A 9 14.58 -6.83 8.40
N VAL A 10 14.37 -6.71 7.08
CA VAL A 10 15.31 -6.01 6.19
C VAL A 10 15.40 -4.53 6.57
N ILE A 11 14.27 -3.87 6.78
CA ILE A 11 14.23 -2.45 7.20
C ILE A 11 14.94 -2.28 8.55
N GLN A 12 14.66 -3.15 9.53
CA GLN A 12 15.31 -3.09 10.85
C GLN A 12 16.83 -3.29 10.76
N GLN A 13 17.28 -4.27 9.96
CA GLN A 13 18.70 -4.52 9.74
C GLN A 13 19.39 -3.34 9.05
N THR A 14 18.76 -2.76 8.03
CA THR A 14 19.28 -1.57 7.34
C THR A 14 19.38 -0.38 8.30
N LEU A 15 18.35 -0.10 9.10
CA LEU A 15 18.40 0.98 10.09
C LEU A 15 19.51 0.75 11.12
N ALA A 16 19.69 -0.48 11.61
CA ALA A 16 20.76 -0.81 12.54
C ALA A 16 22.15 -0.58 11.92
N ALA A 17 22.35 -1.01 10.67
CA ALA A 17 23.61 -0.83 9.95
C ALA A 17 23.91 0.66 9.67
N LEU A 18 22.89 1.46 9.36
CA LEU A 18 23.04 2.91 9.16
C LEU A 18 23.38 3.63 10.47
N ASN A 19 22.71 3.30 11.57
CA ASN A 19 23.01 3.89 12.88
C ASN A 19 24.41 3.50 13.38
N ALA A 20 24.95 2.34 13.02
CA ALA A 20 26.31 1.95 13.40
C ALA A 20 27.41 2.77 12.70
N GLN A 21 27.06 3.51 11.64
CA GLN A 21 28.00 4.28 10.81
C GLN A 21 27.79 5.81 10.96
N SER A 22 26.94 6.24 11.88
CA SER A 22 26.59 7.64 12.07
C SER A 22 26.61 8.00 13.55
N ASP A 23 27.15 9.18 13.87
CA ASP A 23 27.04 9.75 15.22
C ASP A 23 25.62 10.28 15.49
N ASP A 24 24.86 10.57 14.43
CA ASP A 24 23.47 10.98 14.52
C ASP A 24 22.51 9.79 14.50
N ARG A 25 21.44 9.89 15.29
CA ARG A 25 20.39 8.86 15.32
C ARG A 25 19.56 8.89 14.03
N ILE A 26 19.63 7.83 13.25
CA ILE A 26 18.85 7.62 12.03
C ILE A 26 17.55 6.90 12.37
N ARG A 27 16.43 7.45 11.90
CA ARG A 27 15.09 6.87 12.07
C ARG A 27 14.36 6.79 10.74
N LEU A 28 13.49 5.80 10.60
CA LEU A 28 12.55 5.73 9.48
C LEU A 28 11.50 6.83 9.64
N ALA A 29 11.40 7.72 8.65
CA ALA A 29 10.48 8.86 8.72
C ALA A 29 9.04 8.44 8.42
N CYS A 30 8.83 7.64 7.38
CA CYS A 30 7.53 7.11 6.99
C CYS A 30 7.70 5.91 6.04
N VAL A 31 6.61 5.22 5.76
CA VAL A 31 6.50 4.24 4.68
C VAL A 31 5.55 4.81 3.63
N HIS A 32 6.01 4.88 2.38
CA HIS A 32 5.22 5.40 1.26
C HIS A 32 4.78 4.26 0.34
N GLY A 33 3.49 3.94 0.38
CA GLY A 33 2.86 2.98 -0.52
C GLY A 33 2.39 3.63 -1.83
N HIS A 34 2.59 2.93 -2.95
CA HIS A 34 2.05 3.32 -4.25
C HIS A 34 1.16 2.20 -4.79
N TYR A 35 0.01 2.55 -5.40
CA TYR A 35 -0.98 1.58 -5.88
C TYR A 35 -1.61 0.73 -4.75
N ALA A 36 -2.56 -0.12 -5.12
CA ALA A 36 -3.37 -0.92 -4.21
C ALA A 36 -2.58 -2.00 -3.47
N ASP A 37 -1.78 -2.76 -4.22
CA ASP A 37 -1.00 -3.90 -3.76
C ASP A 37 0.15 -3.47 -2.86
N ALA A 38 0.96 -2.52 -3.31
CA ALA A 38 2.03 -1.96 -2.49
C ALA A 38 1.49 -1.07 -1.36
N GLY A 39 0.34 -0.40 -1.55
CA GLY A 39 -0.37 0.30 -0.48
C GLY A 39 -0.74 -0.63 0.67
N GLU A 40 -1.29 -1.81 0.38
CA GLU A 40 -1.64 -2.80 1.40
C GLU A 40 -0.39 -3.37 2.11
N ILE A 41 0.72 -3.59 1.39
CA ILE A 41 1.98 -4.01 2.01
C ILE A 41 2.52 -2.90 2.92
N ALA A 42 2.55 -1.66 2.41
CA ALA A 42 3.00 -0.48 3.15
C ALA A 42 2.18 -0.27 4.43
N ALA A 43 0.86 -0.46 4.40
CA ALA A 43 0.00 -0.40 5.57
C ALA A 43 0.44 -1.39 6.64
N ASN A 44 0.65 -2.66 6.27
CA ASN A 44 1.11 -3.67 7.21
C ASN A 44 2.49 -3.33 7.79
N VAL A 45 3.44 -2.89 6.96
CA VAL A 45 4.80 -2.51 7.39
C VAL A 45 4.78 -1.29 8.32
N ALA A 46 4.03 -0.24 7.98
CA ALA A 46 3.89 0.97 8.78
C ALA A 46 3.28 0.67 10.16
N CYS A 47 2.18 -0.10 10.21
CA CYS A 47 1.58 -0.55 11.46
C CYS A 47 2.55 -1.38 12.30
N THR A 48 3.31 -2.28 11.68
CA THR A 48 4.26 -3.16 12.38
C THR A 48 5.44 -2.38 12.96
N LEU A 49 5.96 -1.40 12.23
CA LEU A 49 7.09 -0.58 12.64
C LEU A 49 6.69 0.63 13.50
N GLY A 50 5.40 0.94 13.60
CA GLY A 50 4.90 2.09 14.35
C GLY A 50 5.32 3.43 13.75
N VAL A 51 5.37 3.54 12.42
CA VAL A 51 5.78 4.75 11.69
C VAL A 51 4.65 5.28 10.81
N PRO A 52 4.63 6.59 10.49
CA PRO A 52 3.62 7.16 9.62
C PRO A 52 3.57 6.50 8.24
N MET A 53 2.37 6.43 7.66
CA MET A 53 2.14 5.92 6.31
C MET A 53 1.68 7.03 5.37
N VAL A 54 2.29 7.08 4.19
CA VAL A 54 1.83 7.89 3.06
C VAL A 54 1.33 6.97 1.94
N LEU A 55 0.23 7.33 1.29
CA LEU A 55 -0.32 6.58 0.17
C LEU A 55 -0.45 7.48 -1.06
N THR A 56 0.05 7.02 -2.22
CA THR A 56 -0.28 7.64 -3.51
C THR A 56 -1.18 6.72 -4.33
N GLY A 57 -2.40 7.18 -4.56
CA GLY A 57 -3.42 6.46 -5.32
C GLY A 57 -3.37 6.78 -6.81
N HIS A 58 -2.56 6.04 -7.59
CA HIS A 58 -2.45 6.27 -9.05
C HIS A 58 -3.74 5.96 -9.82
N SER A 59 -4.55 5.00 -9.34
CA SER A 59 -5.86 4.69 -9.89
C SER A 59 -6.66 3.93 -8.83
N LEU A 60 -7.78 4.50 -8.42
CA LEU A 60 -8.68 3.88 -7.44
C LEU A 60 -9.64 2.92 -8.13
N GLY A 61 -9.70 1.69 -7.62
CA GLY A 61 -10.54 0.59 -8.06
C GLY A 61 -12.02 0.93 -8.05
N ARG A 62 -12.53 1.69 -7.07
CA ARG A 62 -13.93 2.16 -7.07
C ARG A 62 -14.23 3.05 -8.28
N ASN A 63 -13.39 4.04 -8.53
CA ASN A 63 -13.53 4.94 -9.68
C ASN A 63 -13.35 4.18 -11.01
N LYS A 64 -12.42 3.22 -11.03
CA LYS A 64 -12.20 2.37 -12.21
C LYS A 64 -13.41 1.49 -12.51
N LEU A 65 -14.00 0.87 -11.48
CA LEU A 65 -15.21 0.06 -11.59
C LEU A 65 -16.36 0.90 -12.14
N GLU A 66 -16.59 2.07 -11.54
CA GLU A 66 -17.63 2.99 -11.99
C GLU A 66 -17.45 3.36 -13.48
N HIS A 67 -16.23 3.71 -13.88
CA HIS A 67 -15.93 4.04 -15.28
C HIS A 67 -16.18 2.86 -16.24
N LEU A 68 -15.78 1.64 -15.86
CA LEU A 68 -15.98 0.44 -16.68
C LEU A 68 -17.47 0.11 -16.86
N LEU A 69 -18.28 0.29 -15.81
CA LEU A 69 -19.71 -0.01 -15.85
C LEU A 69 -20.52 1.05 -16.59
N ARG A 70 -20.14 2.34 -16.50
CA ARG A 70 -20.80 3.44 -17.22
C ARG A 70 -20.86 3.23 -18.74
N GLY A 71 -19.90 2.49 -19.31
CA GLY A 71 -19.87 2.19 -20.74
C GLY A 71 -20.86 1.11 -21.19
N GLY A 72 -21.47 0.35 -20.28
CA GLY A 72 -22.47 -0.70 -20.58
C GLY A 72 -21.99 -1.90 -21.39
N ARG A 73 -20.73 -1.90 -21.87
CA ARG A 73 -20.14 -2.93 -22.74
C ARG A 73 -19.58 -4.15 -22.01
N ILE A 74 -19.38 -4.04 -20.71
CA ILE A 74 -18.80 -5.07 -19.85
C ILE A 74 -19.71 -5.24 -18.65
N SER A 75 -20.11 -6.48 -18.37
CA SER A 75 -20.88 -6.82 -17.18
C SER A 75 -20.01 -6.78 -15.92
N PRO A 76 -20.59 -6.57 -14.72
CA PRO A 76 -19.85 -6.63 -13.46
C PRO A 76 -19.07 -7.94 -13.28
N ALA A 77 -19.63 -9.07 -13.71
CA ALA A 77 -18.97 -10.37 -13.63
C ALA A 77 -17.72 -10.45 -14.52
N GLU A 78 -17.76 -9.84 -15.71
CA GLU A 78 -16.59 -9.73 -16.58
C GLU A 78 -15.53 -8.79 -16.02
N VAL A 79 -15.93 -7.68 -15.39
CA VAL A 79 -14.98 -6.79 -14.68
C VAL A 79 -14.25 -7.57 -13.59
N GLU A 80 -14.99 -8.29 -12.76
CA GLU A 80 -14.42 -9.08 -11.66
C GLU A 80 -13.45 -10.14 -12.19
N LYS A 81 -13.90 -10.93 -13.17
CA LYS A 81 -13.06 -11.98 -13.78
C LYS A 81 -11.78 -11.43 -14.42
N LYS A 82 -11.84 -10.25 -15.04
CA LYS A 82 -10.72 -9.67 -15.79
C LYS A 82 -9.74 -8.89 -14.91
N TYR A 83 -10.25 -8.18 -13.91
CA TYR A 83 -9.47 -7.21 -13.14
C TYR A 83 -9.35 -7.55 -11.66
N ASN A 84 -10.04 -8.59 -11.18
CA ASN A 84 -10.13 -8.94 -9.76
C ASN A 84 -10.48 -7.70 -8.92
N ILE A 85 -11.46 -6.93 -9.41
CA ILE A 85 -11.67 -5.54 -9.01
C ILE A 85 -12.06 -5.43 -7.54
N SER A 86 -12.79 -6.41 -7.02
CA SER A 86 -13.16 -6.47 -5.60
C SER A 86 -11.93 -6.57 -4.70
N ARG A 87 -10.98 -7.47 -5.03
CA ARG A 87 -9.73 -7.64 -4.25
C ARG A 87 -8.87 -6.38 -4.28
N ARG A 88 -8.84 -5.70 -5.43
CA ARG A 88 -8.11 -4.45 -5.59
C ARG A 88 -8.71 -3.36 -4.71
N ILE A 89 -10.02 -3.15 -4.77
CA ILE A 89 -10.73 -2.17 -3.93
C ILE A 89 -10.46 -2.46 -2.45
N GLU A 90 -10.54 -3.72 -2.04
CA GLU A 90 -10.28 -4.12 -0.66
C GLU A 90 -8.86 -3.75 -0.18
N GLY A 91 -7.84 -3.95 -1.03
CA GLY A 91 -6.46 -3.56 -0.73
C GLY A 91 -6.29 -2.04 -0.63
N GLU A 92 -6.94 -1.29 -1.52
CA GLU A 92 -6.94 0.18 -1.49
C GLU A 92 -7.62 0.72 -0.24
N GLU A 93 -8.78 0.20 0.15
CA GLU A 93 -9.49 0.64 1.35
C GLU A 93 -8.68 0.36 2.62
N ARG A 94 -7.97 -0.78 2.68
CA ARG A 94 -7.03 -1.04 3.78
C ARG A 94 -5.90 -0.01 3.82
N ALA A 95 -5.32 0.30 2.67
CA ALA A 95 -4.24 1.28 2.58
C ALA A 95 -4.72 2.68 2.97
N LEU A 96 -5.89 3.09 2.48
CA LEU A 96 -6.52 4.39 2.79
C LEU A 96 -6.86 4.52 4.27
N ASN A 97 -7.30 3.45 4.92
CA ASN A 97 -7.62 3.45 6.36
C ASN A 97 -6.38 3.64 7.25
N VAL A 98 -5.19 3.27 6.77
CA VAL A 98 -3.93 3.37 7.54
C VAL A 98 -3.14 4.62 7.19
N ALA A 99 -3.33 5.17 5.98
CA ALA A 99 -2.58 6.33 5.52
C ALA A 99 -2.85 7.57 6.39
N ASP A 100 -1.79 8.16 6.93
CA ASP A 100 -1.83 9.47 7.58
C ASP A 100 -1.96 10.59 6.55
N ILE A 101 -1.41 10.38 5.34
CA ILE A 101 -1.44 11.31 4.23
C ILE A 101 -1.74 10.55 2.93
N VAL A 102 -2.63 11.13 2.11
CA VAL A 102 -2.93 10.65 0.77
C VAL A 102 -2.53 11.72 -0.26
N ILE A 103 -1.86 11.29 -1.33
CA ILE A 103 -1.40 12.11 -2.47
C ILE A 103 -2.09 11.66 -3.75
#